data_AF-A0A7L0GIL0-F1
#
_entry.id   AF-A0A7L0GIL0-F1
#
_cell.length_a   1.000
_cell.length_b   1.000
_cell.length_c   1.000
_cell.angle_alpha   90.00
_cell.angle_beta   90.00
_cell.angle_gamma   90.00
#
_symmetry.space_group_name_H-M   'P 1'
#
loop_
_entity.id
_entity.type
_entity.pdbx_description
1 polymer ?
#
loop_
_entity_poly.entity_id
_entity_poly.type
_entity_poly.pdbx_seq_one_letter_code
_entity_poly.pdbx_strand_id
1 'polypeptide(L)'
;QAARLSVQGSWLVQLPSSDDDDSSMAGDMDLSTAEQDPGVWCSVPPKLSPFSQCVRYLAFLWNLLFLLLGLLALAVGVWGLLAKGSLEGERLAPLGSDPMLLFVLVGLGASAVSLAGCLGALRSNPCLLRFFVGAVLAFAGLEVLGGLLLLAARHRLRDAMRDALLLCLLRYQEEPDLQFLVDEVQRSLQCCGLSSYHDWETNPYFNCSAPGAQACSVPASCCLDPWQNGTVTNTQCAFGVLRLGDAAAGTVVHLGGCVAQLSAWLRTQAGGIAAGAAVLVLVEATGVLMALKVLGDIVPVGAQG
;
A
#
# COMPACT_ATOMS: atom_id res chain seq x y z
N GLN A 1 -12.06 3.76 65.14
CA GLN A 1 -10.94 3.49 64.21
C GLN A 1 -11.31 4.15 62.89
N ALA A 2 -10.89 5.38 62.61
CA ALA A 2 -9.66 5.74 61.84
C ALA A 2 -9.59 4.98 60.49
N ALA A 3 -9.45 5.57 59.29
CA ALA A 3 -9.26 6.95 58.85
C ALA A 3 -9.52 7.09 57.31
N ARG A 4 -9.93 8.32 56.90
CA ARG A 4 -9.70 9.14 55.67
C ARG A 4 -9.38 8.45 54.32
N LEU A 5 -10.08 8.68 53.20
CA LEU A 5 -10.41 9.88 52.37
C LEU A 5 -9.32 10.38 51.37
N SER A 6 -9.76 10.37 50.10
CA SER A 6 -9.54 11.28 48.95
C SER A 6 -8.15 11.49 48.31
N VAL A 7 -8.08 11.07 47.04
CA VAL A 7 -7.79 11.87 45.83
C VAL A 7 -7.00 13.16 46.04
N GLN A 8 -5.77 13.22 45.53
CA GLN A 8 -5.07 14.47 45.24
C GLN A 8 -4.68 14.51 43.76
N GLY A 9 -5.36 15.39 43.03
CA GLY A 9 -4.74 16.14 41.94
C GLY A 9 -4.34 17.51 42.50
N SER A 10 -3.17 18.01 42.11
CA SER A 10 -2.87 19.44 42.19
C SER A 10 -1.76 19.77 41.20
N TRP A 11 -2.15 20.38 40.10
CA TRP A 11 -1.30 21.25 39.29
C TRP A 11 -1.18 22.58 40.05
N LEU A 12 0.02 22.96 40.46
CA LEU A 12 0.33 24.33 40.85
C LEU A 12 1.61 24.76 40.15
N VAL A 13 1.43 25.58 39.12
CA VAL A 13 2.44 26.42 38.51
C VAL A 13 2.84 27.47 39.55
N GLN A 14 4.10 27.46 39.99
CA GLN A 14 4.71 28.55 40.75
C GLN A 14 5.53 29.42 39.79
N LEU A 15 5.05 30.63 39.55
CA LEU A 15 5.85 31.74 39.00
C LEU A 15 6.68 32.34 40.14
N PRO A 16 7.98 32.66 39.95
CA PRO A 16 8.67 33.57 40.84
C PRO A 16 8.42 35.02 40.42
N SER A 17 8.06 35.82 41.41
CA SER A 17 7.97 37.28 41.39
C SER A 17 9.33 37.92 41.06
N SER A 18 9.27 38.97 40.25
CA SER A 18 10.35 39.92 40.01
C SER A 18 10.40 40.91 41.17
N ASP A 19 11.52 40.97 41.87
CA ASP A 19 11.90 42.10 42.71
C ASP A 19 13.28 42.59 42.22
N ASP A 20 13.28 43.79 41.66
CA ASP A 20 14.46 44.61 41.39
C ASP A 20 14.95 45.20 42.72
N ASP A 21 16.25 45.13 43.01
CA ASP A 21 16.93 46.19 43.76
C ASP A 21 18.44 46.19 43.51
N ASP A 22 18.93 47.42 43.45
CA ASP A 22 20.19 47.94 42.92
C ASP A 22 21.37 47.84 43.93
N SER A 23 22.59 48.10 43.44
CA SER A 23 23.77 48.64 44.17
C SER A 23 25.06 47.79 44.27
N SER A 24 26.04 48.20 43.43
CA SER A 24 27.43 48.59 43.74
C SER A 24 28.48 47.63 44.38
N MET A 25 29.53 47.39 43.58
CA MET A 25 30.98 47.62 43.83
C MET A 25 31.79 46.88 44.93
N ALA A 26 32.91 46.33 44.44
CA ALA A 26 34.27 46.25 45.01
C ALA A 26 34.75 44.94 45.70
N GLY A 27 35.87 44.43 45.16
CA GLY A 27 37.04 43.83 45.84
C GLY A 27 36.85 42.59 46.71
N ASP A 28 37.44 41.45 46.34
CA ASP A 28 38.82 41.09 46.69
C ASP A 28 39.15 39.64 46.27
N MET A 29 40.40 39.44 45.88
CA MET A 29 41.01 38.13 45.69
C MET A 29 41.24 37.49 47.06
N ASP A 30 40.70 36.30 47.31
CA ASP A 30 41.30 35.38 48.25
C ASP A 30 41.22 33.94 47.74
N LEU A 31 42.42 33.33 47.71
CA LEU A 31 42.73 31.95 47.43
C LEU A 31 42.58 31.18 48.73
N SER A 32 41.65 30.21 48.82
CA SER A 32 41.80 28.90 49.50
C SER A 32 40.47 28.20 49.72
N THR A 33 40.56 26.87 49.79
CA THR A 33 39.62 25.89 50.36
C THR A 33 38.38 25.52 49.53
N ALA A 34 38.50 24.33 48.94
CA ALA A 34 37.44 23.55 48.36
C ALA A 34 36.33 23.28 49.39
N GLU A 35 35.14 23.79 49.11
CA GLU A 35 33.89 23.28 49.67
C GLU A 35 33.02 22.80 48.50
N GLN A 36 32.68 21.52 48.54
CA GLN A 36 31.95 20.82 47.51
C GLN A 36 30.46 20.97 47.80
N ASP A 37 29.83 21.95 47.16
CA ASP A 37 28.40 22.24 47.34
C ASP A 37 27.57 21.29 46.44
N PRO A 38 26.72 20.39 47.00
CA PRO A 38 25.95 19.42 46.24
C PRO A 38 24.55 19.96 45.99
N GLY A 39 24.40 20.93 45.08
CA GLY A 39 23.10 21.55 44.85
C GLY A 39 22.92 22.09 43.45
N VAL A 40 22.04 21.44 42.68
CA VAL A 40 21.41 21.98 41.46
C VAL A 40 22.31 22.05 40.22
N TRP A 41 22.65 20.87 39.70
CA TRP A 41 22.83 20.72 38.25
C TRP A 41 21.46 20.66 37.58
N CYS A 42 20.77 21.79 37.45
CA CYS A 42 19.77 21.90 36.40
C CYS A 42 20.55 22.03 35.08
N SER A 43 20.91 20.88 34.51
CA SER A 43 21.25 20.82 33.09
C SER A 43 20.06 21.40 32.33
N VAL A 44 20.20 22.66 31.89
CA VAL A 44 19.26 23.31 30.98
C VAL A 44 19.05 22.31 29.84
N PRO A 45 17.82 21.84 29.60
CA PRO A 45 17.58 20.90 28.51
C PRO A 45 18.12 21.57 27.24
N PRO A 46 18.92 20.87 26.43
CA PRO A 46 19.52 21.46 25.26
C PRO A 46 18.41 22.11 24.43
N LYS A 47 18.51 23.43 24.19
CA LYS A 47 17.57 24.15 23.33
C LYS A 47 17.67 23.50 21.96
N LEU A 48 16.64 22.73 21.61
CA LEU A 48 16.57 22.04 20.33
C LEU A 48 16.63 23.10 19.23
N SER A 49 17.53 22.94 18.26
CA SER A 49 17.61 23.90 17.14
C SER A 49 16.24 23.99 16.44
N PRO A 50 15.84 25.17 15.94
CA PRO A 50 14.55 25.32 15.25
C PRO A 50 14.40 24.34 14.07
N PHE A 51 15.52 23.96 13.46
CA PHE A 51 15.59 22.93 12.42
C PHE A 51 15.18 21.54 12.92
N SER A 52 15.69 21.09 14.07
CA SER A 52 15.31 19.79 14.65
C SER A 52 13.84 19.76 15.06
N GLN A 53 13.32 20.87 15.58
CA GLN A 53 11.91 20.99 15.90
C GLN A 53 11.02 20.92 14.64
N CYS A 54 11.44 21.56 13.54
CA CYS A 54 10.76 21.45 12.24
C CYS A 54 10.72 19.99 11.75
N VAL A 55 11.86 19.29 11.78
CA VAL A 55 11.94 17.87 11.36
C VAL A 55 11.02 16.97 12.18
N ARG A 56 10.90 17.20 13.49
CA ARG A 56 9.98 16.43 14.35
C ARG A 56 8.52 16.60 13.96
N TYR A 57 8.08 17.84 13.69
CA TYR A 57 6.72 18.09 13.22
C TYR A 57 6.48 17.53 11.83
N LEU A 58 7.46 17.63 10.93
CA LEU A 58 7.38 17.09 9.57
C LEU A 58 7.29 15.56 9.60
N ALA A 59 8.08 14.90 10.45
CA ALA A 59 8.01 13.46 10.69
C ALA A 59 6.64 13.04 11.25
N PHE A 60 6.08 13.80 12.19
CA PHE A 60 4.73 13.54 12.71
C PHE A 60 3.66 13.66 11.62
N LEU A 61 3.68 14.75 10.84
CA LEU A 61 2.72 14.97 9.75
C LEU A 61 2.83 13.89 8.65
N TRP A 62 4.05 13.51 8.30
CA TRP A 62 4.32 12.44 7.33
C TRP A 62 3.71 11.11 7.80
N ASN A 63 3.99 10.69 9.03
CA ASN A 63 3.43 9.47 9.59
C ASN A 63 1.90 9.54 9.77
N LEU A 64 1.35 10.72 10.08
CA LEU A 64 -0.09 10.91 10.20
C LEU A 64 -0.79 10.71 8.84
N LEU A 65 -0.19 11.19 7.75
CA LEU A 65 -0.71 10.96 6.40
C LEU A 65 -0.77 9.47 6.07
N PHE A 66 0.31 8.71 6.32
CA PHE A 66 0.32 7.26 6.09
C PHE A 66 -0.63 6.50 7.02
N LEU A 67 -0.82 6.97 8.25
CA LEU A 67 -1.82 6.41 9.16
C LEU A 67 -3.24 6.56 8.57
N LEU A 68 -3.59 7.74 8.06
CA LEU A 68 -4.89 7.97 7.44
C LEU A 68 -5.10 7.12 6.18
N LEU A 69 -4.06 7.00 5.33
CA LEU A 69 -4.10 6.13 4.15
C LEU A 69 -4.23 4.64 4.53
N GLY A 70 -3.51 4.20 5.57
CA GLY A 70 -3.61 2.83 6.10
C GLY A 70 -4.99 2.52 6.65
N LEU A 71 -5.59 3.44 7.41
CA LEU A 71 -6.94 3.28 7.96
C LEU A 71 -8.00 3.28 6.85
N LEU A 72 -7.82 4.10 5.80
CA LEU A 72 -8.69 4.08 4.63
C LEU A 72 -8.61 2.73 3.90
N ALA A 73 -7.40 2.22 3.65
CA ALA A 73 -7.20 0.91 3.03
C ALA A 73 -7.81 -0.22 3.88
N LEU A 74 -7.64 -0.17 5.20
CA LEU A 74 -8.25 -1.10 6.13
C LEU A 74 -9.78 -1.04 6.09
N ALA A 75 -10.36 0.15 6.08
CA ALA A 75 -11.81 0.35 5.98
C ALA A 75 -12.37 -0.22 4.66
N VAL A 76 -11.69 0.04 3.53
CA VAL A 76 -12.08 -0.52 2.23
C VAL A 76 -11.97 -2.04 2.22
N GLY A 77 -10.90 -2.61 2.77
CA GLY A 77 -10.72 -4.06 2.85
C GLY A 77 -11.81 -4.73 3.71
N VAL A 78 -12.10 -4.17 4.89
CA VAL A 78 -13.16 -4.68 5.78
C VAL A 78 -14.53 -4.55 5.11
N TRP A 79 -14.82 -3.40 4.48
CA TRP A 79 -16.05 -3.20 3.73
C TRP A 79 -16.21 -4.24 2.61
N GLY A 80 -15.15 -4.49 1.83
CA GLY A 80 -15.15 -5.48 0.77
C GLY A 80 -15.38 -6.91 1.27
N LEU A 81 -14.74 -7.29 2.38
CA LEU A 81 -14.97 -8.60 3.00
C LEU A 81 -16.40 -8.75 3.54
N LEU A 82 -16.98 -7.69 4.12
CA LEU A 82 -18.36 -7.72 4.59
C LEU A 82 -19.35 -7.81 3.43
N ALA A 83 -19.12 -7.08 2.35
CA ALA A 83 -19.93 -7.16 1.14
C ALA A 83 -19.89 -8.57 0.52
N LYS A 84 -18.69 -9.17 0.41
CA LYS A 84 -18.55 -10.56 -0.07
C LYS A 84 -19.13 -11.60 0.88
N GLY A 85 -18.88 -11.47 2.18
CA GLY A 85 -19.38 -12.39 3.20
C GLY A 85 -20.90 -12.38 3.36
N SER A 86 -21.56 -11.32 2.89
CA SER A 86 -23.03 -11.29 2.77
C SER A 86 -23.57 -12.07 1.56
N LEU A 87 -22.71 -12.42 0.60
CA LEU A 87 -23.08 -13.07 -0.66
C LEU A 87 -22.76 -14.57 -0.70
N GLU A 88 -21.65 -15.03 -0.09
CA GLU A 88 -21.28 -16.44 -0.14
C GLU A 88 -20.69 -16.95 1.18
N GLY A 89 -21.49 -17.74 1.91
CA GLY A 89 -20.99 -18.64 2.93
C GLY A 89 -20.24 -19.79 2.26
N GLU A 90 -19.01 -20.04 2.70
CA GLU A 90 -18.15 -21.15 2.28
C GLU A 90 -17.57 -21.08 0.86
N ARG A 91 -16.36 -20.55 0.78
CA ARG A 91 -15.21 -21.28 0.21
C ARG A 91 -13.93 -20.68 0.77
N LEU A 92 -13.23 -21.48 1.59
CA LEU A 92 -11.84 -21.19 1.93
C LEU A 92 -10.98 -21.34 0.66
N ALA A 93 -11.03 -20.34 -0.21
CA ALA A 93 -9.94 -20.09 -1.12
C ALA A 93 -8.66 -19.89 -0.27
N PRO A 94 -7.48 -20.31 -0.75
CA PRO A 94 -6.24 -20.16 0.01
C PRO A 94 -6.12 -18.70 0.46
N LEU A 95 -5.81 -18.49 1.75
CA LEU A 95 -5.82 -17.22 2.48
C LEU A 95 -5.03 -16.07 1.80
N GLY A 96 -4.32 -16.32 0.70
CA GLY A 96 -3.62 -15.31 -0.10
C GLY A 96 -4.27 -14.93 -1.44
N SER A 97 -5.47 -15.42 -1.77
CA SER A 97 -6.09 -15.21 -3.09
C SER A 97 -7.23 -14.19 -3.14
N ASP A 98 -7.74 -13.73 -1.99
CA ASP A 98 -8.75 -12.66 -1.97
C ASP A 98 -8.06 -11.28 -1.91
N PRO A 99 -8.22 -10.40 -2.92
CA PRO A 99 -7.66 -9.06 -2.90
C PRO A 99 -8.13 -8.25 -1.68
N MET A 100 -9.35 -8.45 -1.18
CA MET A 100 -9.88 -7.69 -0.03
C MET A 100 -9.17 -8.02 1.28
N LEU A 101 -8.79 -9.29 1.47
CA LEU A 101 -8.00 -9.71 2.62
C LEU A 101 -6.59 -9.09 2.60
N LEU A 102 -6.00 -8.96 1.42
CA LEU A 102 -4.72 -8.27 1.24
C LEU A 102 -4.82 -6.79 1.64
N PHE A 103 -5.90 -6.08 1.25
CA PHE A 103 -6.16 -4.71 1.70
C PHE A 103 -6.26 -4.60 3.23
N VAL A 104 -6.90 -5.56 3.89
CA VAL A 104 -6.97 -5.59 5.36
C VAL A 104 -5.59 -5.79 5.99
N LEU A 105 -4.82 -6.77 5.53
CA LEU A 105 -3.49 -7.06 6.08
C LEU A 105 -2.51 -5.90 5.89
N VAL A 106 -2.46 -5.35 4.67
CA VAL A 106 -1.60 -4.20 4.34
C VAL A 106 -2.07 -2.95 5.09
N GLY A 107 -3.38 -2.68 5.13
CA GLY A 107 -3.95 -1.54 5.83
C GLY A 107 -3.70 -1.58 7.34
N LEU A 108 -3.87 -2.75 7.97
CA LEU A 108 -3.58 -2.96 9.39
C LEU A 108 -2.10 -2.77 9.70
N GLY A 109 -1.22 -3.40 8.91
CA GLY A 109 0.23 -3.28 9.07
C GLY A 109 0.71 -1.84 8.90
N ALA A 110 0.31 -1.18 7.81
CA ALA A 110 0.65 0.21 7.54
C ALA A 110 0.14 1.15 8.64
N SER A 111 -1.09 0.95 9.12
CA SER A 111 -1.67 1.75 10.22
C SER A 111 -0.88 1.56 11.52
N ALA A 112 -0.53 0.32 11.88
CA ALA A 112 0.23 0.03 13.10
C ALA A 112 1.64 0.63 13.06
N VAL A 113 2.36 0.47 11.94
CA VAL A 113 3.69 1.06 11.75
C VAL A 113 3.63 2.59 11.78
N SER A 114 2.66 3.19 11.09
CA SER A 114 2.48 4.64 11.06
C SER A 114 2.09 5.20 12.44
N LEU A 115 1.25 4.50 13.19
CA LEU A 115 0.90 4.86 14.56
C LEU A 115 2.13 4.83 15.48
N ALA A 116 2.98 3.80 15.35
CA ALA A 116 4.25 3.73 16.08
C ALA A 116 5.19 4.90 15.72
N GLY A 117 5.26 5.29 14.45
CA GLY A 117 5.99 6.47 13.98
C GLY A 117 5.46 7.78 14.60
N CYS A 118 4.15 8.00 14.55
CA CYS A 118 3.48 9.15 15.17
C CYS A 118 3.73 9.23 16.68
N LEU A 119 3.48 8.13 17.40
CA LEU A 119 3.65 8.07 18.85
C LEU A 119 5.13 8.16 19.24
N GLY A 120 6.05 7.60 18.45
CA GLY A 120 7.49 7.70 18.63
C GLY A 120 7.98 9.14 18.51
N ALA A 121 7.54 9.88 17.48
CA ALA A 121 7.88 11.27 17.27
C ALA A 121 7.31 12.20 18.36
N LEU A 122 6.05 12.00 18.76
CA LEU A 122 5.36 12.79 19.78
C LEU A 122 5.88 12.52 21.20
N ARG A 123 5.96 11.25 21.60
CA ARG A 123 6.37 10.87 22.96
C ARG A 123 7.88 10.83 23.15
N SER A 124 8.66 11.15 22.12
CA SER A 124 10.13 11.01 22.16
C SER A 124 10.56 9.60 22.58
N ASN A 125 9.81 8.56 22.20
CA ASN A 125 10.09 7.19 22.66
C ASN A 125 11.01 6.49 21.65
N PRO A 126 12.28 6.21 22.00
CA PRO A 126 13.25 5.65 21.08
C PRO A 126 12.92 4.21 20.68
N CYS A 127 12.20 3.44 21.51
CA CYS A 127 11.82 2.07 21.21
C CYS A 127 10.81 2.01 20.05
N LEU A 128 9.76 2.84 20.13
CA LEU A 128 8.75 2.94 19.06
C LEU A 128 9.37 3.43 17.74
N LEU A 129 10.30 4.39 17.82
CA LEU A 129 10.96 4.94 16.65
C LEU A 129 11.92 3.92 16.01
N ARG A 130 12.63 3.11 16.80
CA ARG A 130 13.43 1.98 16.31
C ARG A 130 12.56 0.90 15.67
N PHE A 131 11.41 0.58 16.26
CA PHE A 131 10.45 -0.34 15.67
C PHE A 131 9.95 0.17 14.31
N PHE A 132 9.58 1.45 14.23
CA PHE A 132 9.18 2.09 12.97
C PHE A 132 10.28 1.98 11.90
N VAL A 133 11.51 2.38 12.23
CA VAL A 133 12.66 2.28 11.30
C VAL A 133 12.89 0.83 10.85
N GLY A 134 12.90 -0.12 11.79
CA GLY A 134 13.09 -1.53 11.48
C GLY A 134 11.99 -2.09 10.58
N ALA A 135 10.73 -1.72 10.82
CA ALA A 135 9.59 -2.14 10.00
C ALA A 135 9.66 -1.59 8.57
N VAL A 136 9.99 -0.30 8.41
CA VAL A 136 10.14 0.32 7.08
C VAL A 136 11.32 -0.29 6.32
N LEU A 137 12.46 -0.53 6.98
CA LEU A 137 13.59 -1.20 6.34
C LEU A 137 13.29 -2.64 5.94
N ALA A 138 12.49 -3.37 6.74
CA ALA A 138 12.02 -4.69 6.37
C ALA A 138 11.10 -4.65 5.14
N PHE A 139 10.22 -3.64 5.04
CA PHE A 139 9.37 -3.43 3.86
C PHE A 139 10.20 -3.12 2.62
N ALA A 140 11.14 -2.17 2.68
CA ALA A 140 12.09 -1.88 1.62
C ALA A 140 12.87 -3.13 1.16
N GLY A 141 13.31 -3.96 2.12
CA GLY A 141 13.99 -5.23 1.82
C GLY A 141 13.09 -6.23 1.08
N LEU A 142 11.81 -6.33 1.46
CA LEU A 142 10.83 -7.16 0.78
C LEU A 142 10.52 -6.65 -0.63
N GLU A 143 10.49 -5.33 -0.85
CA GLU A 143 10.31 -4.74 -2.18
C GLU A 143 11.45 -5.12 -3.12
N VAL A 144 12.70 -4.96 -2.67
CA VAL A 144 13.88 -5.32 -3.45
C VAL A 144 13.89 -6.83 -3.73
N LEU A 145 13.64 -7.65 -2.71
CA LEU A 145 13.58 -9.10 -2.86
C LEU A 145 12.46 -9.51 -3.83
N GLY A 146 11.27 -8.92 -3.71
CA GLY A 146 10.14 -9.15 -4.59
C GLY A 146 10.45 -8.79 -6.03
N GLY A 147 11.09 -7.63 -6.27
CA GLY A 147 11.55 -7.21 -7.59
C GLY A 147 12.58 -8.18 -8.18
N LEU A 148 13.56 -8.64 -7.40
CA LEU A 148 14.55 -9.62 -7.83
C LEU A 148 13.90 -10.97 -8.17
N LEU A 149 12.99 -11.46 -7.33
CA LEU A 149 12.25 -12.70 -7.55
C LEU A 149 11.37 -12.61 -8.80
N LEU A 150 10.70 -11.48 -9.02
CA LEU A 150 9.91 -11.23 -10.22
C LEU A 150 10.77 -11.32 -11.49
N LEU A 151 11.97 -10.73 -11.47
CA LEU A 151 12.91 -10.78 -12.58
C LEU A 151 13.46 -12.20 -12.79
N ALA A 152 13.85 -12.89 -11.72
CA ALA A 152 14.38 -14.25 -11.78
C ALA A 152 13.34 -15.27 -12.27
N ALA A 153 12.10 -15.15 -11.79
CA ALA A 153 11.00 -16.07 -12.10
C ALA A 153 10.14 -15.63 -13.30
N ARG A 154 10.54 -14.60 -14.06
CA ARG A 154 9.74 -14.01 -15.15
C ARG A 154 9.23 -15.00 -16.21
N HIS A 155 9.95 -16.10 -16.45
CA HIS A 155 9.52 -17.15 -17.38
C HIS A 155 8.44 -18.03 -16.74
N ARG A 156 8.71 -18.54 -15.54
CA ARG A 156 7.75 -19.33 -14.75
C ARG A 156 6.46 -18.58 -14.49
N LEU A 157 6.55 -17.29 -14.18
CA LEU A 157 5.38 -16.44 -13.96
C LEU A 157 4.55 -16.29 -15.24
N ARG A 158 5.18 -16.17 -16.41
CA ARG A 158 4.45 -16.12 -17.69
C ARG A 158 3.70 -17.41 -17.99
N ASP A 159 4.33 -18.56 -17.73
CA ASP A 159 3.69 -19.86 -17.93
C ASP A 159 2.53 -20.04 -16.95
N ALA A 160 2.75 -19.77 -15.65
CA ALA A 160 1.70 -19.83 -14.63
C ALA A 160 0.54 -18.87 -14.91
N MET A 161 0.82 -17.66 -15.40
CA MET A 161 -0.22 -16.72 -15.82
C MET A 161 -1.03 -17.27 -16.99
N ARG A 162 -0.39 -17.94 -17.97
CA ARG A 162 -1.10 -18.55 -19.10
C ARG A 162 -2.05 -19.65 -18.63
N ASP A 163 -1.60 -20.50 -17.71
CA ASP A 163 -2.42 -21.57 -17.13
C ASP A 163 -3.59 -21.00 -16.31
N ALA A 164 -3.34 -19.95 -15.53
CA ALA A 164 -4.37 -19.25 -14.77
C ALA A 164 -5.42 -18.60 -15.71
N LEU A 165 -4.98 -17.93 -16.77
CA LEU A 165 -5.89 -17.34 -17.76
C LEU A 165 -6.70 -18.41 -18.50
N LEU A 166 -6.13 -19.59 -18.76
CA LEU A 166 -6.86 -20.68 -19.39
C LEU A 166 -7.99 -21.17 -18.47
N LEU A 167 -7.69 -21.32 -17.18
CA LEU A 167 -8.69 -21.66 -16.16
C LEU A 167 -9.77 -20.58 -16.04
N CYS A 168 -9.39 -19.30 -16.15
CA CYS A 168 -10.33 -18.18 -16.22
C CYS A 168 -11.27 -18.31 -17.43
N LEU A 169 -10.73 -18.68 -18.60
CA LEU A 169 -11.52 -18.86 -19.81
C LEU A 169 -12.51 -20.02 -19.67
N LEU A 170 -12.09 -21.14 -19.08
CA LEU A 170 -12.95 -22.32 -18.86
C LEU A 170 -14.09 -22.04 -17.89
N ARG A 171 -13.82 -21.30 -16.80
CA ARG A 171 -14.79 -20.99 -15.73
C ARG A 171 -15.53 -19.68 -15.92
N TYR A 172 -15.36 -19.03 -17.07
CA TYR A 172 -15.92 -17.70 -17.37
C TYR A 172 -17.42 -17.58 -17.07
N GLN A 173 -18.23 -18.61 -17.35
CA GLN A 173 -19.69 -18.59 -17.09
C GLN A 173 -20.07 -19.04 -15.67
N GLU A 174 -19.13 -19.54 -14.87
CA GLU A 174 -19.41 -20.04 -13.52
C GLU A 174 -19.39 -18.92 -12.48
N GLU A 175 -18.57 -17.90 -12.67
CA GLU A 175 -18.34 -16.82 -11.70
C GLU A 175 -18.59 -15.45 -12.35
N PRO A 176 -19.56 -14.64 -11.87
CA PRO A 176 -19.88 -13.35 -12.45
C PRO A 176 -18.73 -12.33 -12.33
N ASP A 177 -17.95 -12.41 -11.24
CA ASP A 177 -16.76 -11.58 -11.03
C ASP A 177 -15.68 -11.87 -12.09
N LEU A 178 -15.49 -13.14 -12.42
CA LEU A 178 -14.54 -13.58 -13.44
C LEU A 178 -14.98 -13.14 -14.83
N GLN A 179 -16.29 -13.25 -15.12
CA GLN A 179 -16.88 -12.74 -16.35
C GLN A 179 -16.59 -11.25 -16.53
N PHE A 180 -16.86 -10.44 -15.50
CA PHE A 180 -16.60 -9.00 -15.52
C PHE A 180 -15.11 -8.70 -15.76
N LEU A 181 -14.21 -9.37 -15.06
CA LEU A 181 -12.77 -9.17 -15.18
C LEU A 181 -12.26 -9.49 -16.60
N VAL A 182 -12.65 -10.64 -17.15
CA VAL A 182 -12.23 -11.06 -18.51
C VAL A 182 -12.76 -10.08 -19.54
N ASP A 183 -14.03 -9.68 -19.42
CA ASP A 183 -14.65 -8.70 -20.30
C ASP A 183 -13.94 -7.35 -20.28
N GLU A 184 -13.58 -6.86 -19.08
CA GLU A 184 -12.88 -5.59 -18.91
C GLU A 184 -11.47 -5.64 -19.51
N VAL A 185 -10.75 -6.75 -19.33
CA VAL A 185 -9.44 -6.97 -19.92
C VAL A 185 -9.53 -6.99 -21.46
N GLN A 186 -10.50 -7.70 -22.03
CA GLN A 186 -10.69 -7.78 -23.48
C GLN A 186 -11.02 -6.44 -24.11
N ARG A 187 -11.89 -5.64 -23.47
CA ARG A 187 -12.20 -4.27 -23.91
C ARG A 187 -11.02 -3.33 -23.76
N SER A 188 -10.35 -3.34 -22.62
CA SER A 188 -9.25 -2.42 -22.31
C SER A 188 -8.00 -2.66 -23.17
N LEU A 189 -7.72 -3.93 -23.49
CA LEU A 189 -6.56 -4.32 -24.30
C LEU A 189 -6.88 -4.58 -25.77
N GLN A 190 -8.15 -4.43 -26.18
CA GLN A 190 -8.61 -4.63 -27.56
C GLN A 190 -8.15 -5.98 -28.13
N CYS A 191 -8.47 -7.04 -27.40
CA CYS A 191 -8.03 -8.41 -27.65
C CYS A 191 -9.16 -9.42 -27.42
N CYS A 192 -9.00 -10.64 -27.94
CA CYS A 192 -9.94 -11.73 -27.73
C CYS A 192 -9.23 -13.05 -27.46
N GLY A 193 -9.62 -13.74 -26.40
CA GLY A 193 -8.98 -14.99 -25.95
C GLY A 193 -7.58 -14.77 -25.35
N LEU A 194 -6.79 -15.84 -25.23
CA LEU A 194 -5.46 -15.78 -24.63
C LEU A 194 -4.39 -15.42 -25.66
N SER A 195 -4.28 -16.25 -26.69
CA SER A 195 -3.37 -16.15 -27.83
C SER A 195 -4.13 -15.81 -29.11
N SER A 196 -5.40 -16.25 -29.22
CA SER A 196 -6.30 -15.99 -30.35
C SER A 196 -7.76 -16.07 -29.91
N TYR A 197 -8.66 -15.48 -30.70
CA TYR A 197 -10.11 -15.60 -30.50
C TYR A 197 -10.60 -17.07 -30.51
N HIS A 198 -9.90 -17.97 -31.20
CA HIS A 198 -10.19 -19.41 -31.21
C HIS A 198 -10.03 -20.09 -29.85
N ASP A 199 -9.33 -19.48 -28.89
CA ASP A 199 -9.20 -20.07 -27.55
C ASP A 199 -10.57 -20.26 -26.87
N TRP A 200 -11.59 -19.49 -27.27
CA TRP A 200 -12.97 -19.64 -26.82
C TRP A 200 -13.62 -20.97 -27.22
N GLU A 201 -13.09 -21.70 -28.21
CA GLU A 201 -13.53 -23.06 -28.54
C GLU A 201 -13.28 -24.05 -27.40
N THR A 202 -12.32 -23.76 -26.52
CA THR A 202 -12.04 -24.59 -25.33
C THR A 202 -13.10 -24.42 -24.24
N ASN A 203 -13.86 -23.32 -24.25
CA ASN A 203 -14.89 -23.07 -23.26
C ASN A 203 -16.14 -23.94 -23.54
N PRO A 204 -16.71 -24.63 -22.53
CA PRO A 204 -17.86 -25.52 -22.71
C PRO A 204 -19.13 -24.88 -23.30
N TYR A 205 -19.31 -23.57 -23.15
CA TYR A 205 -20.50 -22.82 -23.58
C TYR A 205 -20.32 -22.17 -24.96
N PHE A 206 -19.11 -21.77 -25.30
CA PHE A 206 -18.77 -21.09 -26.57
C PHE A 206 -18.33 -22.05 -27.67
N ASN A 207 -17.92 -23.28 -27.31
CA ASN A 207 -17.58 -24.33 -28.26
C ASN A 207 -18.70 -24.53 -29.29
N CYS A 208 -18.33 -24.75 -30.55
CA CYS A 208 -19.26 -25.01 -31.64
C CYS A 208 -20.16 -26.24 -31.47
N SER A 209 -19.73 -27.21 -30.67
CA SER A 209 -20.49 -28.40 -30.31
C SER A 209 -21.42 -28.17 -29.11
N ALA A 210 -21.38 -27.00 -28.48
CA ALA A 210 -22.24 -26.69 -27.35
C ALA A 210 -23.72 -26.60 -27.80
N PRO A 211 -24.67 -27.03 -26.95
CA PRO A 211 -26.10 -26.97 -27.27
C PRO A 211 -26.71 -25.56 -27.07
N GLY A 212 -25.94 -24.60 -26.54
CA GLY A 212 -26.43 -23.28 -26.18
C GLY A 212 -26.45 -22.27 -27.33
N ALA A 213 -27.20 -21.17 -27.16
CA ALA A 213 -27.25 -20.08 -28.14
C ALA A 213 -25.89 -19.40 -28.37
N GLN A 214 -24.97 -19.52 -27.41
CA GLN A 214 -23.59 -19.01 -27.47
C GLN A 214 -22.62 -19.96 -28.20
N ALA A 215 -23.09 -21.10 -28.72
CA ALA A 215 -22.23 -22.00 -29.48
C ALA A 215 -21.63 -21.30 -30.72
N CYS A 216 -20.37 -21.62 -31.02
CA CYS A 216 -19.60 -20.97 -32.09
C CYS A 216 -19.48 -19.44 -31.95
N SER A 217 -19.62 -18.88 -30.76
CA SER A 217 -19.49 -17.44 -30.53
C SER A 217 -18.29 -17.12 -29.64
N VAL A 218 -18.00 -15.84 -29.49
CA VAL A 218 -17.10 -15.31 -28.46
C VAL A 218 -17.89 -14.35 -27.57
N PRO A 219 -17.36 -13.89 -26.42
CA PRO A 219 -18.01 -12.85 -25.66
C PRO A 219 -18.12 -11.53 -26.43
N ALA A 220 -19.16 -10.74 -26.11
CA ALA A 220 -19.38 -9.43 -26.72
C ALA A 220 -18.25 -8.43 -26.45
N SER A 221 -17.44 -8.64 -25.40
CA SER A 221 -16.25 -7.85 -25.10
C SER A 221 -15.15 -7.97 -26.17
N CYS A 222 -15.18 -9.00 -27.02
CA CYS A 222 -14.25 -9.16 -28.14
C CYS A 222 -14.56 -8.31 -29.38
N CYS A 223 -15.72 -7.65 -29.44
CA CYS A 223 -16.15 -6.93 -30.64
C CYS A 223 -15.39 -5.60 -30.82
N LEU A 224 -15.10 -5.25 -32.09
CA LEU A 224 -14.34 -4.05 -32.44
C LEU A 224 -15.07 -2.76 -32.04
N ASP A 225 -16.38 -2.71 -32.32
CA ASP A 225 -17.26 -1.59 -32.01
C ASP A 225 -18.45 -2.10 -31.18
N PRO A 226 -18.32 -2.16 -29.85
CA PRO A 226 -19.41 -2.64 -29.00
C PRO A 226 -20.66 -1.76 -29.09
N TRP A 227 -20.58 -0.53 -29.63
CA TRP A 227 -21.68 0.44 -29.63
C TRP A 227 -22.33 0.69 -31.00
N GLN A 228 -21.78 0.16 -32.11
CA GLN A 228 -22.26 0.38 -33.48
C GLN A 228 -22.94 1.75 -33.73
N ASN A 229 -22.23 2.85 -33.40
CA ASN A 229 -22.70 4.22 -33.63
C ASN A 229 -24.02 4.62 -32.91
N GLY A 230 -24.40 3.91 -31.84
CA GLY A 230 -25.59 4.17 -31.02
C GLY A 230 -25.33 4.00 -29.51
N THR A 231 -26.40 4.04 -28.70
CA THR A 231 -26.32 3.96 -27.23
C THR A 231 -26.52 2.55 -26.67
N VAL A 232 -26.71 1.54 -27.51
CA VAL A 232 -27.00 0.14 -27.12
C VAL A 232 -25.84 -0.75 -27.52
N THR A 233 -25.38 -1.60 -26.61
CA THR A 233 -24.29 -2.53 -26.90
C THR A 233 -24.73 -3.58 -27.92
N ASN A 234 -24.02 -3.70 -29.04
CA ASN A 234 -24.23 -4.80 -29.98
C ASN A 234 -23.63 -6.06 -29.36
N THR A 235 -24.48 -6.89 -28.77
CA THR A 235 -24.10 -8.20 -28.24
C THR A 235 -24.09 -9.29 -29.31
N GLN A 236 -24.56 -8.98 -30.53
CA GLN A 236 -24.76 -9.91 -31.64
C GLN A 236 -23.53 -10.07 -32.54
N CYS A 237 -22.60 -9.11 -32.56
CA CYS A 237 -21.37 -9.10 -33.35
C CYS A 237 -20.50 -10.35 -33.15
N ALA A 238 -20.60 -10.96 -31.96
CA ALA A 238 -19.80 -12.12 -31.58
C ALA A 238 -20.43 -13.47 -31.98
N PHE A 239 -21.71 -13.50 -32.40
CA PHE A 239 -22.42 -14.74 -32.68
C PHE A 239 -21.92 -15.41 -33.96
N GLY A 240 -21.63 -16.71 -33.88
CA GLY A 240 -21.19 -17.50 -35.02
C GLY A 240 -19.78 -17.17 -35.53
N VAL A 241 -19.06 -16.25 -34.89
CA VAL A 241 -17.74 -15.76 -35.32
C VAL A 241 -16.72 -16.87 -35.50
N LEU A 242 -16.76 -17.92 -34.67
CA LEU A 242 -15.85 -19.06 -34.78
C LEU A 242 -16.06 -19.89 -36.07
N ARG A 243 -17.15 -19.66 -36.82
CA ARG A 243 -17.38 -20.27 -38.15
C ARG A 243 -16.88 -19.41 -39.30
N LEU A 244 -16.60 -18.13 -39.07
CA LEU A 244 -16.06 -17.25 -40.09
C LEU A 244 -14.56 -17.50 -40.25
N GLY A 245 -14.04 -17.30 -41.47
CA GLY A 245 -12.59 -17.23 -41.67
C GLY A 245 -12.02 -15.92 -41.13
N ASP A 246 -10.71 -15.91 -40.81
CA ASP A 246 -10.02 -14.77 -40.18
C ASP A 246 -10.24 -13.43 -40.89
N ALA A 247 -10.30 -13.42 -42.21
CA ALA A 247 -10.54 -12.20 -42.99
C ALA A 247 -11.92 -11.58 -42.70
N ALA A 248 -12.95 -12.41 -42.50
CA ALA A 248 -14.28 -11.92 -42.17
C ALA A 248 -14.43 -11.66 -40.66
N ALA A 249 -13.89 -12.55 -39.81
CA ALA A 249 -13.89 -12.38 -38.36
C ALA A 249 -13.17 -11.08 -37.94
N GLY A 250 -12.07 -10.73 -38.59
CA GLY A 250 -11.32 -9.50 -38.31
C GLY A 250 -12.04 -8.20 -38.66
N THR A 251 -13.22 -8.26 -39.28
CA THR A 251 -14.07 -7.07 -39.51
C THR A 251 -15.07 -6.83 -38.38
N VAL A 252 -15.23 -7.79 -37.46
CA VAL A 252 -16.22 -7.75 -36.37
C VAL A 252 -15.62 -7.89 -34.98
N VAL A 253 -14.54 -8.66 -34.82
CA VAL A 253 -13.88 -8.93 -33.54
C VAL A 253 -12.37 -8.73 -33.60
N HIS A 254 -11.76 -8.52 -32.43
CA HIS A 254 -10.32 -8.54 -32.27
C HIS A 254 -9.77 -9.97 -32.44
N LEU A 255 -8.89 -10.18 -33.42
CA LEU A 255 -8.27 -11.50 -33.66
C LEU A 255 -7.11 -11.80 -32.71
N GLY A 256 -6.45 -10.76 -32.19
CA GLY A 256 -5.25 -10.89 -31.37
C GLY A 256 -5.56 -11.32 -29.94
N GLY A 257 -4.74 -12.23 -29.39
CA GLY A 257 -4.87 -12.70 -28.01
C GLY A 257 -4.39 -11.71 -26.95
N CYS A 258 -5.02 -11.74 -25.78
CA CYS A 258 -4.75 -10.80 -24.70
C CYS A 258 -3.36 -10.93 -24.07
N VAL A 259 -2.71 -12.10 -24.12
CA VAL A 259 -1.38 -12.30 -23.51
C VAL A 259 -0.31 -11.45 -24.22
N ALA A 260 -0.33 -11.44 -25.56
CA ALA A 260 0.64 -10.66 -26.33
C ALA A 260 0.42 -9.16 -26.13
N GLN A 261 -0.84 -8.72 -26.14
CA GLN A 261 -1.27 -7.34 -25.99
C GLN A 261 -0.94 -6.83 -24.59
N LEU A 262 -1.24 -7.60 -23.54
CA LEU A 262 -0.84 -7.31 -22.17
C LEU A 262 0.68 -7.18 -22.05
N SER A 263 1.44 -8.08 -22.69
CA SER A 263 2.92 -7.99 -22.66
C SER A 263 3.45 -6.73 -23.35
N ALA A 264 2.80 -6.29 -24.42
CA ALA A 264 3.16 -5.07 -25.15
C ALA A 264 2.80 -3.82 -24.34
N TRP A 265 1.62 -3.82 -23.73
CA TRP A 265 1.17 -2.76 -22.82
C TRP A 265 2.12 -2.64 -21.62
N LEU A 266 2.47 -3.75 -20.97
CA LEU A 266 3.43 -3.77 -19.86
C LEU A 266 4.81 -3.25 -20.26
N ARG A 267 5.32 -3.61 -21.44
CA ARG A 267 6.59 -3.05 -21.94
C ARG A 267 6.51 -1.53 -22.16
N THR A 268 5.38 -1.05 -22.65
CA THR A 268 5.15 0.39 -22.87
C THR A 268 5.06 1.15 -21.55
N GLN A 269 4.43 0.55 -20.54
CA GLN A 269 4.29 1.12 -19.19
C GLN A 269 5.47 0.81 -18.26
N ALA A 270 6.48 0.06 -18.71
CA ALA A 270 7.61 -0.36 -17.88
C ALA A 270 8.36 0.83 -17.25
N GLY A 271 8.48 1.94 -17.99
CA GLY A 271 9.06 3.17 -17.46
C GLY A 271 8.25 3.76 -16.29
N GLY A 272 6.91 3.74 -16.40
CA GLY A 272 6.02 4.19 -15.34
C GLY A 272 6.08 3.30 -14.10
N ILE A 273 6.14 1.98 -14.29
CA ILE A 273 6.30 1.00 -13.19
C ILE A 273 7.64 1.23 -12.47
N ALA A 274 8.74 1.39 -13.21
CA ALA A 274 10.05 1.67 -12.65
C ALA A 274 10.09 3.01 -11.90
N ALA A 275 9.46 4.06 -12.46
CA ALA A 275 9.35 5.35 -11.80
C ALA A 275 8.54 5.25 -10.49
N GLY A 276 7.43 4.51 -10.49
CA GLY A 276 6.62 4.27 -9.29
C GLY A 276 7.41 3.55 -8.20
N ALA A 277 8.16 2.50 -8.55
CA ALA A 277 9.03 1.79 -7.61
C ALA A 277 10.14 2.71 -7.04
N ALA A 278 10.75 3.56 -7.88
CA ALA A 278 11.74 4.52 -7.42
C ALA A 278 11.16 5.57 -6.46
N VAL A 279 9.96 6.08 -6.74
CA VAL A 279 9.25 7.01 -5.84
C VAL A 279 8.94 6.36 -4.50
N LEU A 280 8.53 5.08 -4.50
CA LEU A 280 8.24 4.33 -3.28
C LEU A 280 9.47 4.22 -2.38
N VAL A 281 10.61 3.80 -2.94
CA VAL A 281 11.88 3.71 -2.20
C VAL A 281 12.31 5.09 -1.67
N LEU A 282 12.12 6.16 -2.43
CA LEU A 282 12.44 7.52 -1.97
C LEU A 282 11.54 7.97 -0.81
N VAL A 283 10.26 7.61 -0.83
CA VAL A 283 9.29 7.87 0.25
C VAL A 283 9.70 7.15 1.53
N GLU A 284 10.07 5.88 1.43
CA GLU A 284 10.57 5.09 2.57
C GLU A 284 11.87 5.68 3.13
N ALA A 285 12.85 5.96 2.26
CA ALA A 285 14.13 6.54 2.65
C ALA A 285 13.95 7.88 3.37
N THR A 286 13.06 8.72 2.86
CA THR A 286 12.71 10.01 3.48
C THR A 286 12.12 9.82 4.88
N GLY A 287 11.19 8.87 5.04
CA GLY A 287 10.61 8.53 6.35
C GLY A 287 11.65 8.01 7.35
N VAL A 288 12.55 7.13 6.90
CA VAL A 288 13.65 6.59 7.71
C VAL A 288 14.63 7.69 8.10
N LEU A 289 15.05 8.56 7.18
CA LEU A 289 15.96 9.66 7.47
C LEU A 289 15.38 10.62 8.50
N MET A 290 14.10 10.96 8.38
CA MET A 290 13.43 11.77 9.40
C MET A 290 13.41 11.06 10.76
N ALA A 291 13.04 9.78 10.80
CA ALA A 291 13.00 9.02 12.05
C ALA A 291 14.39 8.86 12.69
N LEU A 292 15.44 8.62 11.91
CA LEU A 292 16.82 8.55 12.40
C LEU A 292 17.30 9.90 12.94
N LYS A 293 16.94 11.00 12.29
CA LYS A 293 17.27 12.34 12.80
C LYS A 293 16.60 12.59 14.16
N VAL A 294 15.31 12.29 14.27
CA VAL A 294 14.57 12.41 15.54
C VAL A 294 15.16 11.48 16.61
N LEU A 295 15.57 10.27 16.24
CA LEU A 295 16.18 9.32 17.17
C LEU A 295 17.54 9.81 17.70
N GLY A 296 18.39 10.36 16.82
CA GLY A 296 19.68 10.92 17.21
C GLY A 296 19.56 12.16 18.10
N ASP A 297 18.48 12.92 17.97
CA ASP A 297 18.18 14.05 18.85
C ASP A 297 17.68 13.60 20.24
N ILE A 298 17.10 12.39 20.35
CA ILE A 298 16.60 11.79 21.62
C ILE A 298 17.71 11.02 22.34
N VAL A 299 18.55 10.28 21.59
CA VAL A 299 19.62 9.44 22.13
C VAL A 299 20.96 10.05 21.72
N PRO A 300 21.52 10.99 22.51
CA PRO A 300 22.86 11.48 22.26
C PRO A 300 23.87 10.33 22.40
N VAL A 301 24.88 10.32 21.52
CA VAL A 301 25.86 9.24 21.25
C VAL A 301 26.70 8.80 22.48
N GLY A 302 26.49 9.40 23.67
CA GLY A 302 27.26 9.12 24.89
C GLY A 302 26.71 8.08 25.88
N ALA A 303 25.60 7.39 25.58
CA ALA A 303 24.92 6.52 26.57
C ALA A 303 24.99 5.00 26.26
N GLN A 304 26.01 4.53 25.53
CA GLN A 304 26.29 3.11 25.31
C GLN A 304 27.73 2.73 25.73
N GLY A 305 28.19 3.29 26.85
CA GLY A 305 29.37 2.81 27.58
C GLY A 305 28.95 1.88 28.72
#